data_AF-A0A6J6UIL5-F1
#
_entry.id   AF-A0A6J6UIL5-F1
#
_cell.length_a   1.000
_cell.length_b   1.000
_cell.length_c   1.000
_cell.angle_alpha   90.00
_cell.angle_beta   90.00
_cell.angle_gamma   90.00
#
_symmetry.space_group_name_H-M   'P 1'
#
loop_
_entity.id
_entity.type
_entity.pdbx_description
1 polymer ?
#
loop_
_entity_poly.entity_id
_entity_poly.type
_entity_poly.pdbx_seq_one_letter_code
_entity_poly.pdbx_strand_id
1 'polypeptide(L)'
;MNLMWADAYSTLSSWQPPDEPQKLRREEYLTFLDAHPDGVWRECRVGHLTASALVMDEQKQRVLLTLHPKVGRWLQLGGHIEQVDTSLRAAALREAIEESGINEIRISAEPICLDRHPVPCAGAQSEHLDVQYLALVPTGAQAVMSAESDDLRWFTFDDLPLDLDSSVRRLIELSLR
;
A
#
# COMPACT_ATOMS: atom_id res chain seq x y z
N MET A 1 6.38 23.47 -8.41
CA MET A 1 5.80 22.21 -8.93
C MET A 1 5.91 21.18 -7.81
N ASN A 2 4.80 20.54 -7.43
CA ASN A 2 4.81 19.54 -6.37
C ASN A 2 5.55 18.28 -6.88
N LEU A 3 6.71 17.97 -6.30
CA LEU A 3 7.56 16.86 -6.76
C LEU A 3 6.87 15.51 -6.55
N MET A 4 6.16 15.33 -5.43
CA MET A 4 5.42 14.10 -5.14
C MET A 4 4.26 13.91 -6.12
N TRP A 5 3.55 14.98 -6.48
CA TRP A 5 2.52 14.90 -7.52
C TRP A 5 3.11 14.47 -8.87
N ALA A 6 4.27 15.01 -9.25
CA ALA A 6 4.92 14.65 -10.51
C ALA A 6 5.37 13.18 -10.53
N ASP A 7 5.92 12.68 -9.41
CA ASP A 7 6.26 11.27 -9.22
C ASP A 7 5.04 10.37 -9.32
N ALA A 8 3.96 10.70 -8.59
CA ALA A 8 2.73 9.92 -8.59
C ALA A 8 2.08 9.88 -9.97
N TYR A 9 1.96 11.04 -10.63
CA TYR A 9 1.37 11.14 -11.95
C TYR A 9 2.20 10.36 -12.99
N SER A 10 3.54 10.46 -12.92
CA SER A 10 4.43 9.70 -13.80
C SER A 10 4.29 8.20 -13.57
N THR A 11 4.34 7.75 -12.31
CA THR A 11 4.20 6.34 -11.91
C THR A 11 2.91 5.77 -12.44
N LEU A 12 1.77 6.43 -12.16
CA LEU A 12 0.46 5.99 -12.62
C LEU A 12 0.35 6.02 -14.14
N SER A 13 0.87 7.04 -14.82
CA SER A 13 0.78 7.12 -16.29
C SER A 13 1.59 6.04 -17.02
N SER A 14 2.75 5.65 -16.49
CA SER A 14 3.61 4.63 -17.10
C SER A 14 3.25 3.21 -16.69
N TRP A 15 2.60 3.04 -15.53
CA TRP A 15 2.23 1.73 -14.99
C TRP A 15 1.36 0.93 -15.95
N GLN A 16 1.71 -0.34 -16.14
CA GLN A 16 0.97 -1.29 -16.96
C GLN A 16 0.00 -2.09 -16.06
N PRO A 17 -1.31 -1.80 -16.12
CA PRO A 17 -2.27 -2.45 -15.24
C PRO A 17 -2.39 -3.95 -15.60
N PRO A 18 -2.49 -4.84 -14.59
CA PRO A 18 -2.54 -6.29 -14.83
C PRO A 18 -3.87 -6.77 -15.42
N ASP A 19 -4.90 -5.94 -15.43
CA ASP A 19 -6.26 -6.23 -15.93
C ASP A 19 -7.09 -4.95 -16.11
N GLU A 20 -8.27 -5.09 -16.72
CA GLU A 20 -9.19 -3.97 -16.99
C GLU A 20 -9.69 -3.26 -15.71
N PRO A 21 -10.08 -3.93 -14.61
CA PRO A 21 -10.40 -3.24 -13.36
C PRO A 21 -9.29 -2.32 -12.85
N GLN A 22 -8.04 -2.79 -12.88
CA GLN A 22 -6.89 -1.99 -12.47
C GLN A 22 -6.59 -0.84 -13.44
N LYS A 23 -6.85 -1.02 -14.74
CA LYS A 23 -6.74 0.05 -15.74
C LYS A 23 -7.76 1.16 -15.49
N LEU A 24 -9.02 0.81 -15.23
CA LEU A 24 -10.07 1.78 -14.88
C LEU A 24 -9.70 2.51 -13.59
N ARG A 25 -9.22 1.79 -12.56
CA ARG A 25 -8.79 2.39 -11.29
C ARG A 25 -7.63 3.39 -11.48
N ARG A 26 -6.67 3.07 -12.34
CA ARG A 26 -5.59 3.99 -12.71
C ARG A 26 -6.11 5.25 -13.40
N GLU A 27 -7.06 5.11 -14.32
CA GLU A 27 -7.69 6.25 -15.02
C GLU A 27 -8.48 7.15 -14.05
N GLU A 28 -9.16 6.55 -13.06
CA GLU A 28 -9.81 7.29 -11.96
C GLU A 28 -8.78 8.09 -11.14
N TYR A 29 -7.61 7.51 -10.84
CA TYR A 29 -6.57 8.18 -10.05
C TYR A 29 -5.94 9.34 -10.82
N LEU A 30 -5.65 9.15 -12.11
CA LEU A 30 -5.13 10.23 -12.96
C LEU A 30 -6.13 11.39 -13.06
N THR A 31 -7.41 11.07 -13.30
CA THR A 31 -8.49 12.07 -13.32
C THR A 31 -8.61 12.80 -11.98
N PHE A 32 -8.48 12.07 -10.87
CA PHE A 32 -8.49 12.65 -9.53
C PHE A 32 -7.33 13.61 -9.31
N LEU A 33 -6.10 13.22 -9.68
CA LEU A 33 -4.90 14.05 -9.54
C LEU A 33 -4.89 15.28 -10.45
N ASP A 34 -5.57 15.22 -11.60
CA ASP A 34 -5.80 16.39 -12.46
C ASP A 34 -6.73 17.41 -11.79
N ALA A 35 -7.79 16.93 -11.13
CA ALA A 35 -8.76 17.76 -10.41
C ALA A 35 -8.23 18.26 -9.06
N HIS A 36 -7.40 17.46 -8.39
CA HIS A 36 -6.85 17.69 -7.05
C HIS A 36 -5.33 17.49 -7.04
N PRO A 37 -4.53 18.47 -7.48
CA PRO A 37 -3.07 18.35 -7.46
C PRO A 37 -2.45 18.24 -6.06
N ASP A 38 -3.21 18.60 -5.02
CA ASP A 38 -2.90 18.41 -3.61
C ASP A 38 -3.32 17.03 -3.08
N GLY A 39 -4.00 16.21 -3.90
CA GLY A 39 -4.48 14.85 -3.60
C GLY A 39 -3.39 13.82 -3.35
N VAL A 40 -2.12 14.22 -3.31
CA VAL A 40 -1.02 13.37 -2.80
C VAL A 40 -0.78 13.56 -1.31
N TRP A 41 -1.45 14.52 -0.68
CA TRP A 41 -1.29 14.85 0.73
C TRP A 41 -2.57 14.62 1.51
N ARG A 42 -2.43 14.16 2.75
CA ARG A 42 -3.56 13.85 3.66
C ARG A 42 -4.49 15.05 3.90
N GLU A 43 -3.99 16.27 3.73
CA GLU A 43 -4.77 17.50 3.83
C GLU A 43 -5.89 17.58 2.78
N CYS A 44 -5.76 16.89 1.65
CA CYS A 44 -6.83 16.78 0.67
C CYS A 44 -7.92 15.85 1.20
N ARG A 45 -8.97 16.45 1.77
CA ARG A 45 -10.05 15.71 2.44
C ARG A 45 -11.05 15.07 1.49
N VAL A 46 -11.09 15.48 0.22
CA VAL A 46 -11.91 14.82 -0.80
C VAL A 46 -11.41 13.39 -1.01
N GLY A 47 -10.09 13.22 -1.00
CA GLY A 47 -9.39 11.94 -1.04
C GLY A 47 -7.90 12.21 -1.17
N HIS A 48 -7.07 11.21 -0.89
CA HIS A 48 -5.62 11.35 -1.08
C HIS A 48 -4.94 10.01 -1.31
N LEU A 49 -3.79 10.08 -1.97
CA LEU A 49 -2.94 8.91 -2.16
C LEU A 49 -2.40 8.40 -0.82
N THR A 50 -2.34 7.07 -0.72
CA THR A 50 -1.54 6.34 0.27
C THR A 50 -0.59 5.41 -0.46
N ALA A 51 0.44 4.95 0.23
CA ALA A 51 1.40 4.00 -0.30
C ALA A 51 1.52 2.81 0.65
N SER A 52 1.35 1.61 0.10
CA SER A 52 1.35 0.36 0.86
C SER A 52 2.30 -0.66 0.27
N ALA A 53 2.73 -1.61 1.08
CA ALA A 53 3.59 -2.71 0.68
C ALA A 53 3.04 -4.05 1.19
N LEU A 54 2.84 -4.99 0.25
CA LEU A 54 2.66 -6.40 0.61
C LEU A 54 4.04 -6.99 0.89
N VAL A 55 4.34 -7.26 2.16
CA VAL A 55 5.62 -7.85 2.56
C VAL A 55 5.53 -9.37 2.44
N MET A 56 6.41 -9.96 1.61
CA MET A 56 6.54 -11.41 1.43
C MET A 56 7.99 -11.84 1.64
N ASP A 57 8.19 -13.09 2.05
CA ASP A 57 9.54 -13.67 1.92
C ASP A 57 9.94 -13.80 0.44
N GLU A 58 11.24 -13.87 0.16
CA GLU A 58 11.74 -13.92 -1.21
C GLU A 58 11.33 -15.16 -2.01
N GLN A 59 10.89 -16.22 -1.31
CA GLN A 59 10.31 -17.42 -1.93
C GLN A 59 8.81 -17.28 -2.18
N LYS A 60 8.22 -16.14 -1.79
CA LYS A 60 6.78 -15.84 -1.84
C LYS A 60 5.93 -16.95 -1.21
N GLN A 61 6.39 -17.55 -0.11
CA GLN A 61 5.66 -18.62 0.58
C GLN A 61 4.85 -18.10 1.78
N ARG A 62 5.26 -16.94 2.31
CA ARG A 62 4.57 -16.30 3.43
C ARG A 62 4.41 -14.81 3.18
N VAL A 63 3.34 -14.27 3.73
CA VAL A 63 3.01 -12.85 3.73
C VAL A 63 2.95 -12.33 5.16
N LEU A 64 3.50 -11.14 5.40
CA LEU A 64 3.42 -10.45 6.68
C LEU A 64 2.23 -9.50 6.64
N LEU A 65 1.31 -9.64 7.59
CA LEU A 65 0.12 -8.81 7.71
C LEU A 65 0.06 -8.17 9.10
N THR A 66 -0.50 -6.96 9.15
CA THR A 66 -0.73 -6.16 10.36
C THR A 66 -2.20 -6.24 10.74
N LEU A 67 -2.51 -6.47 12.02
CA LEU A 67 -3.87 -6.36 12.55
C LEU A 67 -4.13 -4.89 12.91
N HIS A 68 -4.87 -4.21 12.05
CA HIS A 68 -5.05 -2.77 12.17
C HIS A 68 -6.04 -2.43 13.30
N PRO A 69 -5.68 -1.62 14.32
CA PRO A 69 -6.48 -1.43 15.54
C PRO A 69 -7.85 -0.78 15.31
N LYS A 70 -7.93 0.17 14.37
CA LYS A 70 -9.20 0.86 14.06
C LYS A 70 -10.11 0.06 13.13
N VAL A 71 -9.55 -0.69 12.19
CA VAL A 71 -10.30 -1.45 11.18
C VAL A 71 -10.69 -2.83 11.72
N GLY A 72 -9.89 -3.38 12.65
CA GLY A 72 -10.09 -4.71 13.22
C GLY A 72 -9.89 -5.83 12.21
N ARG A 73 -9.00 -5.63 11.21
CA ARG A 73 -8.74 -6.57 10.12
C ARG A 73 -7.24 -6.72 9.87
N TRP A 74 -6.86 -7.87 9.33
CA TRP A 74 -5.53 -8.12 8.80
C TRP A 74 -5.35 -7.43 7.45
N LEU A 75 -4.35 -6.58 7.34
CA LEU A 75 -4.05 -5.77 6.15
C LEU A 75 -2.56 -5.86 5.78
N GLN A 76 -2.24 -5.40 4.58
CA GLN A 76 -0.87 -5.05 4.21
C GLN A 76 -0.37 -3.85 5.04
N LEU A 77 0.95 -3.67 5.11
CA LEU A 77 1.58 -2.51 5.74
C LEU A 77 1.47 -1.29 4.82
N GLY A 78 1.32 -0.09 5.36
CA GLY A 78 1.14 1.10 4.54
C GLY A 78 0.49 2.27 5.27
N GLY A 79 0.63 3.45 4.67
CA GLY A 79 0.23 4.67 5.33
C GLY A 79 0.23 5.89 4.42
N HIS A 80 0.19 7.06 5.06
CA HIS A 80 0.17 8.34 4.39
C HIS A 80 1.54 8.66 3.79
N ILE A 81 1.52 9.36 2.65
CA ILE A 81 2.74 9.93 2.09
C ILE A 81 3.16 11.12 2.94
N GLU A 82 4.44 11.16 3.32
CA GLU A 82 5.03 12.21 4.13
C GLU A 82 5.95 13.11 3.30
N GLN A 83 6.26 14.30 3.83
CA GLN A 83 7.14 15.26 3.15
C GLN A 83 8.57 14.75 2.96
N VAL A 84 8.99 13.77 3.76
CA VAL A 84 10.31 13.14 3.65
C VAL A 84 10.39 12.13 2.50
N ASP A 85 9.24 11.66 2.00
CA ASP A 85 9.18 10.67 0.94
C ASP A 85 9.55 11.29 -0.40
N THR A 86 10.47 10.64 -1.10
CA THR A 86 10.95 11.12 -2.41
C THR A 86 10.13 10.58 -3.58
N SER A 87 9.31 9.56 -3.34
CA SER A 87 8.39 8.94 -4.31
C SER A 87 7.34 8.08 -3.60
N LEU A 88 6.30 7.66 -4.32
CA LEU A 88 5.33 6.66 -3.83
C LEU A 88 6.00 5.37 -3.38
N ARG A 89 6.99 4.92 -4.15
CA ARG A 89 7.79 3.73 -3.83
C ARG A 89 8.61 3.93 -2.55
N ALA A 90 9.15 5.13 -2.33
CA ALA A 90 9.89 5.44 -1.10
C ALA A 90 8.96 5.45 0.12
N ALA A 91 7.74 6.00 -0.01
CA ALA A 91 6.74 5.98 1.04
C ALA A 91 6.34 4.54 1.42
N ALA A 92 6.00 3.70 0.43
CA ALA A 92 5.68 2.28 0.69
C ALA A 92 6.84 1.51 1.35
N LEU A 93 8.09 1.83 0.99
CA LEU A 93 9.26 1.24 1.63
C LEU A 93 9.43 1.71 3.08
N ARG A 94 9.25 3.01 3.34
CA ARG A 94 9.33 3.58 4.69
C ARG A 94 8.30 2.91 5.61
N GLU A 95 7.03 2.87 5.20
CA GLU A 95 5.95 2.24 5.96
C GLU A 95 6.25 0.76 6.23
N ALA A 96 6.72 0.02 5.21
CA ALA A 96 7.13 -1.38 5.39
C ALA A 96 8.23 -1.54 6.44
N ILE A 97 9.21 -0.64 6.49
CA ILE A 97 10.30 -0.67 7.48
C ILE A 97 9.77 -0.29 8.87
N GLU A 98 9.00 0.80 8.97
CA GLU A 98 8.50 1.35 10.24
C GLU A 98 7.54 0.39 10.95
N GLU A 99 6.62 -0.23 10.20
CA GLU A 99 5.64 -1.15 10.77
C GLU A 99 6.18 -2.57 11.01
N SER A 100 7.17 -3.03 10.22
CA SER A 100 7.71 -4.39 10.36
C SER A 100 9.03 -4.49 11.14
N GLY A 101 9.76 -3.39 11.30
CA GLY A 101 11.12 -3.39 11.83
C GLY A 101 12.18 -4.07 10.94
N ILE A 102 11.82 -4.49 9.72
CA ILE A 102 12.73 -5.16 8.79
C ILE A 102 13.41 -4.12 7.90
N ASN A 103 14.74 -4.03 7.95
CA ASN A 103 15.49 -3.07 7.12
C ASN A 103 15.89 -3.63 5.75
N GLU A 104 16.04 -4.95 5.63
CA GLU A 104 16.47 -5.59 4.39
C GLU A 104 15.25 -5.89 3.50
N ILE A 105 14.72 -4.83 2.88
CA ILE A 105 13.54 -4.90 2.01
C ILE A 105 13.92 -4.56 0.56
N ARG A 106 13.58 -5.46 -0.38
CA ARG A 106 13.59 -5.20 -1.83
C ARG A 106 12.17 -4.88 -2.29
N ILE A 107 11.88 -3.60 -2.49
CA ILE A 107 10.57 -3.16 -2.99
C ILE A 107 10.51 -3.12 -4.53
N SER A 108 9.39 -3.55 -5.11
CA SER A 108 9.14 -3.56 -6.55
C SER A 108 9.33 -2.17 -7.17
N ALA A 109 9.78 -2.13 -8.41
CA ALA A 109 9.98 -0.87 -9.13
C ALA A 109 8.64 -0.18 -9.45
N GLU A 110 7.63 -1.00 -9.77
CA GLU A 110 6.30 -0.56 -10.14
C GLU A 110 5.26 -1.03 -9.11
N PRO A 111 4.10 -0.36 -9.02
CA PRO A 111 2.95 -0.86 -8.28
C PRO A 111 2.49 -2.23 -8.78
N ILE A 112 1.90 -3.01 -7.89
CA ILE A 112 1.26 -4.30 -8.19
C ILE A 112 -0.25 -4.15 -8.31
N CYS A 113 -0.83 -3.26 -7.50
CA CYS A 113 -2.27 -3.08 -7.40
C CYS A 113 -2.59 -1.65 -6.94
N LEU A 114 -3.78 -1.19 -7.32
CA LEU A 114 -4.41 0.01 -6.81
C LEU A 114 -5.70 -0.39 -6.10
N ASP A 115 -5.90 0.17 -4.91
CA ASP A 115 -7.13 -0.01 -4.14
C ASP A 115 -7.66 1.33 -3.64
N ARG A 116 -8.97 1.52 -3.70
CA ARG A 116 -9.63 2.74 -3.24
C ARG A 116 -10.70 2.36 -2.24
N HIS A 117 -10.65 2.96 -1.07
CA HIS A 117 -11.58 2.68 0.00
C HIS A 117 -11.92 3.93 0.82
N PRO A 118 -13.15 4.01 1.36
CA PRO A 118 -13.56 5.13 2.19
C PRO A 118 -12.89 5.07 3.55
N VAL A 119 -12.52 6.24 4.08
CA VAL A 119 -11.96 6.38 5.42
C VAL A 119 -12.57 7.57 6.17
N PRO A 120 -12.74 7.48 7.49
CA PRO A 120 -13.05 8.64 8.30
C PRO A 120 -11.79 9.49 8.46
N CYS A 121 -11.72 10.67 7.82
CA CYS A 121 -10.62 11.61 7.97
C CYS A 121 -11.12 12.95 8.52
N ALA A 122 -10.59 13.35 9.68
CA ALA A 122 -10.85 14.64 10.32
C ALA A 122 -12.35 15.01 10.45
N GLY A 123 -13.20 14.02 10.77
CA GLY A 123 -14.64 14.21 11.01
C GLY A 123 -15.51 14.20 9.74
N ALA A 124 -14.93 13.96 8.57
CA ALA A 124 -15.66 13.81 7.31
C ALA A 124 -15.34 12.47 6.64
N GLN A 125 -16.22 12.03 5.74
CA GLN A 125 -15.91 10.95 4.82
C GLN A 125 -14.87 11.44 3.81
N SER A 126 -13.81 10.65 3.67
CA SER A 126 -12.72 10.84 2.71
C SER A 126 -12.44 9.49 2.06
N GLU A 127 -11.49 9.44 1.14
CA GLU A 127 -11.07 8.21 0.47
C GLU A 127 -9.55 8.12 0.44
N HIS A 128 -9.04 6.93 0.73
CA HIS A 128 -7.67 6.60 0.40
C HIS A 128 -7.64 6.04 -1.02
N LEU A 129 -6.69 6.54 -1.79
CA LEU A 129 -6.36 6.09 -3.13
C LEU A 129 -5.00 5.37 -3.03
N ASP A 130 -5.05 4.11 -2.60
CA ASP A 130 -3.86 3.34 -2.23
C ASP A 130 -3.10 2.82 -3.44
N VAL A 131 -1.78 3.02 -3.43
CA VAL A 131 -0.83 2.53 -4.42
C VAL A 131 0.02 1.44 -3.77
N GLN A 132 -0.14 0.20 -4.22
CA GLN A 132 0.36 -0.98 -3.51
C GLN A 132 1.55 -1.60 -4.22
N TYR A 133 2.66 -1.76 -3.50
CA TYR A 133 3.90 -2.36 -3.99
C TYR A 133 4.11 -3.75 -3.39
N LEU A 134 5.01 -4.54 -3.98
CA LEU A 134 5.51 -5.78 -3.40
C LEU A 134 6.85 -5.50 -2.71
N ALA A 135 6.97 -5.92 -1.46
CA ALA A 135 8.19 -5.87 -0.68
C ALA A 135 8.70 -7.29 -0.41
N LEU A 136 9.89 -7.63 -0.90
CA LEU A 136 10.52 -8.93 -0.66
C LEU A 136 11.59 -8.81 0.42
N VAL A 137 11.54 -9.72 1.40
CA VAL A 137 12.53 -9.81 2.48
C VAL A 137 13.22 -11.17 2.47
N PRO A 138 14.44 -11.31 3.03
CA PRO A 138 15.10 -12.60 3.16
C PRO A 138 14.23 -13.63 3.88
N THR A 139 14.30 -14.89 3.45
CA THR A 139 13.60 -15.97 4.16
C THR A 139 14.11 -16.06 5.61
N GLY A 140 13.19 -16.01 6.57
CA GLY A 140 13.51 -16.05 8.00
C GLY A 140 13.70 -14.67 8.64
N ALA A 141 13.47 -13.57 7.90
CA ALA A 141 13.42 -12.22 8.47
C ALA A 141 12.48 -12.18 9.68
N GLN A 142 12.98 -11.58 10.77
CA GLN A 142 12.23 -11.42 12.01
C GLN A 142 11.50 -10.08 11.97
N ALA A 143 10.18 -10.13 12.02
CA ALA A 143 9.35 -8.93 12.09
C ALA A 143 9.22 -8.49 13.55
N VAL A 144 9.29 -7.18 13.78
CA VAL A 144 9.07 -6.52 15.05
C VAL A 144 7.91 -5.54 14.86
N MET A 145 6.82 -5.80 15.57
CA MET A 145 5.62 -4.99 15.51
C MET A 145 5.88 -3.56 16.04
N SER A 146 5.34 -2.57 15.35
CA SER A 146 5.32 -1.18 15.82
C SER A 146 4.20 -0.97 16.86
N ALA A 147 4.10 0.24 17.41
CA ALA A 147 2.99 0.61 18.30
C ALA A 147 1.66 0.89 17.54
N GLU A 148 1.68 0.82 16.20
CA GLU A 148 0.53 1.16 15.35
C GLU A 148 -0.38 -0.04 15.05
N SER A 149 0.11 -1.25 15.35
CA SER A 149 -0.59 -2.52 15.13
C SER A 149 -1.04 -3.13 16.46
N ASP A 150 -2.19 -3.82 16.45
CA ASP A 150 -2.56 -4.70 17.56
C ASP A 150 -1.81 -6.05 17.49
N ASP A 151 -1.40 -6.45 16.29
CA ASP A 151 -0.64 -7.67 16.03
C ASP A 151 0.09 -7.59 14.68
N LEU A 152 1.17 -8.35 14.51
CA LEU A 152 1.94 -8.43 13.27
C LEU A 152 2.42 -9.87 13.09
N ARG A 153 1.97 -10.54 12.02
CA ARG A 153 2.20 -11.98 11.83
C ARG A 153 2.51 -12.38 10.41
N TRP A 154 3.39 -13.37 10.31
CA TRP A 154 3.61 -14.13 9.08
C TRP A 154 2.52 -15.18 8.90
N PHE A 155 1.92 -15.21 7.72
CA PHE A 155 0.93 -16.20 7.32
C PHE A 155 1.46 -17.00 6.12
N THR A 156 1.31 -18.32 6.16
CA THR A 156 1.33 -19.14 4.94
C THR A 156 0.00 -18.95 4.20
N PHE A 157 -0.07 -19.35 2.92
CA PHE A 157 -1.34 -19.24 2.17
C PHE A 157 -2.44 -20.14 2.71
N ASP A 158 -2.09 -21.26 3.36
CA ASP A 158 -3.05 -22.18 3.99
C ASP A 158 -3.55 -21.65 5.35
N ASP A 159 -2.80 -20.75 5.99
CA ASP A 159 -3.11 -20.17 7.31
C ASP A 159 -3.73 -18.77 7.24
N LEU A 160 -4.01 -18.24 6.04
CA LEU A 160 -4.59 -16.91 5.89
C LEU A 160 -5.94 -16.80 6.63
N PRO A 161 -6.26 -15.65 7.26
CA PRO A 161 -7.55 -15.43 7.90
C PRO A 161 -8.71 -15.73 6.94
N LEU A 162 -9.74 -16.42 7.42
CA LEU A 162 -10.91 -16.76 6.58
C LEU A 162 -11.67 -15.51 6.12
N ASP A 163 -11.69 -14.47 6.94
CA ASP A 163 -12.30 -13.18 6.71
C ASP A 163 -11.31 -12.12 6.18
N LEU A 164 -10.15 -12.55 5.65
CA LEU A 164 -9.17 -11.64 5.06
C LEU A 164 -9.84 -10.78 3.97
N ASP A 165 -9.55 -9.48 4.03
CA ASP A 165 -10.15 -8.49 3.14
C ASP A 165 -9.89 -8.84 1.66
N SER A 166 -10.92 -8.65 0.83
CA SER A 166 -10.84 -8.94 -0.60
C SER A 166 -9.74 -8.14 -1.31
N SER A 167 -9.44 -6.92 -0.86
CA SER A 167 -8.36 -6.11 -1.45
C SER A 167 -6.99 -6.74 -1.18
N VAL A 168 -6.75 -7.23 0.04
CA VAL A 168 -5.51 -7.92 0.44
C VAL A 168 -5.38 -9.24 -0.33
N ARG A 169 -6.47 -10.02 -0.44
CA ARG A 169 -6.47 -11.25 -1.25
C ARG A 169 -6.10 -10.98 -2.69
N ARG A 170 -6.69 -9.94 -3.29
CA ARG A 170 -6.37 -9.52 -4.65
C ARG A 170 -4.90 -9.11 -4.81
N LEU A 171 -4.36 -8.36 -3.85
CA LEU A 171 -2.96 -7.95 -3.84
C LEU A 171 -2.01 -9.15 -3.75
N ILE A 172 -2.33 -10.17 -2.93
CA ILE A 172 -1.59 -11.45 -2.87
C ILE A 172 -1.63 -12.16 -4.23
N GLU A 173 -2.80 -12.34 -4.82
CA GLU A 173 -2.96 -13.01 -6.12
C GLU A 173 -2.14 -12.35 -7.23
N LEU A 174 -2.15 -11.01 -7.30
CA LEU A 174 -1.38 -10.25 -8.29
C LEU A 174 0.13 -10.34 -8.03
N SER A 175 0.55 -10.41 -6.77
CA SER A 175 1.96 -10.52 -6.38
C SER A 175 2.58 -11.88 -6.71
N LEU A 176 1.76 -12.91 -6.93
CA LEU A 176 2.20 -14.28 -7.26
C LEU A 176 2.34 -14.55 -8.76
N ARG A 177 1.98 -13.59 -9.62
CA ARG A 177 2.13 -13.71 -11.08
C ARG A 177 3.56 -13.56 -11.56
#